data_AF-A0A6G0U7J2-F1
#
_entry.id   AF-A0A6G0U7J2-F1
#
_cell.length_a   1.000
_cell.length_b   1.000
_cell.length_c   1.000
_cell.angle_alpha   90.00
_cell.angle_beta   90.00
_cell.angle_gamma   90.00
#
_symmetry.space_group_name_H-M   'P 1'
#
loop_
_entity.id
_entity.type
_entity.pdbx_description
1 polymer ?
#
loop_
_entity_poly.entity_id
_entity_poly.type
_entity_poly.pdbx_seq_one_letter_code
_entity_poly.pdbx_strand_id
1 'polypeptide(L)'
;MQHHLRMVLPVNSMSDSLDDTSEGVGLGCCLVLFTEWKQIIDFIDELPEIYSNESQSENSYEKFKYILTQYTEQPHLIDPYLCEILGKILSIVRDTSKPSLLKHKAFRYLFLVVSVRGYKVVLQNLPHEVSDLEKVLKMLEEQNESDHDSWETRYCLLLWLSIIVIIPFDMCKLDGTMHIECKTTLQRFLKIHF
;
A
#
# COMPACT_ATOMS: atom_id res chain seq x y z
N MET A 1 -20.83 -32.09 82.08
CA MET A 1 -20.44 -32.47 80.70
C MET A 1 -21.38 -31.72 79.76
N GLN A 2 -21.13 -30.47 79.32
CA GLN A 2 -20.10 -30.01 78.37
C GLN A 2 -20.00 -30.97 77.16
N HIS A 3 -20.12 -30.60 75.89
CA HIS A 3 -20.27 -29.31 75.20
C HIS A 3 -20.94 -29.54 73.83
N HIS A 4 -21.64 -28.49 73.38
CA HIS A 4 -22.01 -28.11 72.02
C HIS A 4 -21.00 -28.56 70.93
N LEU A 5 -21.47 -29.22 69.86
CA LEU A 5 -20.68 -29.39 68.62
C LEU A 5 -21.42 -28.77 67.42
N ARG A 6 -20.68 -27.87 66.78
CA ARG A 6 -21.06 -26.88 65.77
C ARG A 6 -20.85 -27.47 64.37
N MET A 7 -21.64 -27.00 63.39
CA MET A 7 -21.44 -27.20 61.95
C MET A 7 -19.97 -27.08 61.52
N VAL A 8 -19.50 -28.04 60.73
CA VAL A 8 -18.36 -27.88 59.81
C VAL A 8 -18.65 -28.72 58.55
N LEU A 9 -18.80 -28.04 57.41
CA LEU A 9 -18.68 -28.63 56.07
C LEU A 9 -17.19 -28.66 55.69
N PRO A 10 -16.70 -29.75 55.10
CA PRO A 10 -15.53 -29.74 54.21
C PRO A 10 -15.89 -30.40 52.86
N VAL A 11 -15.23 -30.18 51.72
CA VAL A 11 -14.06 -29.40 51.34
C VAL A 11 -14.14 -29.25 49.83
N ASN A 12 -13.68 -28.09 49.35
CA ASN A 12 -13.49 -27.70 47.97
C ASN A 12 -12.58 -28.69 47.21
N SER A 13 -12.98 -29.19 46.05
CA SER A 13 -12.05 -29.80 45.08
C SER A 13 -12.22 -29.13 43.72
N MET A 14 -11.22 -28.31 43.39
CA MET A 14 -10.98 -27.74 42.07
C MET A 14 -10.92 -28.84 41.02
N SER A 15 -11.69 -28.68 39.96
CA SER A 15 -11.31 -29.19 38.63
C SER A 15 -11.51 -28.04 37.64
N ASP A 16 -10.37 -27.45 37.27
CA ASP A 16 -10.25 -26.50 36.17
C ASP A 16 -10.64 -27.18 34.86
N SER A 17 -11.72 -26.70 34.25
CA SER A 17 -11.97 -26.86 32.82
C SER A 17 -12.03 -25.47 32.22
N LEU A 18 -10.84 -24.93 31.91
CA LEU A 18 -10.72 -23.73 31.09
C LEU A 18 -11.07 -24.11 29.66
N ASP A 19 -12.26 -23.68 29.31
CA ASP A 19 -12.78 -23.35 27.99
C ASP A 19 -11.66 -22.83 27.07
N ASP A 20 -11.37 -23.58 26.00
CA ASP A 20 -10.52 -23.14 24.90
C ASP A 20 -11.36 -22.22 23.99
N THR A 21 -11.78 -21.10 24.56
CA THR A 21 -12.06 -19.92 23.76
C THR A 21 -10.71 -19.39 23.31
N SER A 22 -10.30 -19.76 22.10
CA SER A 22 -9.35 -19.01 21.30
C SER A 22 -9.94 -17.61 21.06
N GLU A 23 -9.89 -16.79 22.10
CA GLU A 23 -10.15 -15.37 22.09
C GLU A 23 -9.27 -14.77 21.02
N GLY A 24 -9.90 -14.02 20.11
CA GLY A 24 -9.20 -13.17 19.18
C GLY A 24 -8.23 -12.31 19.97
N VAL A 25 -6.94 -12.59 19.82
CA VAL A 25 -5.88 -11.74 20.32
C VAL A 25 -6.03 -10.41 19.58
N GLY A 26 -6.74 -9.48 20.22
CA GLY A 26 -6.56 -8.07 19.95
C GLY A 26 -5.08 -7.79 20.14
N LEU A 27 -4.34 -7.67 19.03
CA LEU A 27 -2.94 -7.25 18.96
C LEU A 27 -2.80 -5.77 19.36
N GLY A 28 -3.39 -5.38 20.48
CA GLY A 28 -3.08 -4.16 21.22
C GLY A 28 -1.78 -4.27 22.02
N CYS A 29 -0.86 -5.14 21.59
CA CYS A 29 0.51 -5.12 22.07
C CYS A 29 1.21 -3.97 21.35
N CYS A 30 1.78 -3.02 22.09
CA CYS A 30 2.56 -1.92 21.56
C CYS A 30 3.66 -2.44 20.63
N LEU A 31 3.39 -2.48 19.32
CA LEU A 31 4.41 -2.72 18.30
C LEU A 31 5.46 -1.63 18.48
N VAL A 32 6.73 -2.04 18.64
CA VAL A 32 7.84 -1.11 18.90
C VAL A 32 8.59 -0.78 17.60
N LEU A 33 8.64 -1.74 16.68
CA LEU A 33 9.40 -1.68 15.44
C LEU A 33 8.63 -2.42 14.35
N PHE A 34 8.81 -1.98 13.10
CA PHE A 34 8.39 -2.74 11.93
C PHE A 34 9.44 -3.82 11.66
N THR A 35 9.17 -5.07 12.05
CA THR A 35 10.14 -6.18 11.97
C THR A 35 10.09 -6.92 10.64
N GLU A 36 8.93 -6.96 9.98
CA GLU A 36 8.69 -7.69 8.73
C GLU A 36 9.01 -6.89 7.47
N TRP A 37 9.66 -5.73 7.58
CA TRP A 37 9.97 -4.85 6.45
C TRP A 37 10.71 -5.57 5.32
N LYS A 38 11.59 -6.54 5.65
CA LYS A 38 12.28 -7.38 4.65
C LYS A 38 11.31 -8.25 3.86
N GLN A 39 10.37 -8.90 4.54
CA GLN A 39 9.35 -9.73 3.88
C GLN A 39 8.48 -8.88 2.94
N ILE A 40 8.15 -7.67 3.35
CA ILE A 40 7.40 -6.70 2.54
C ILE A 40 8.18 -6.32 1.27
N ILE A 41 9.49 -6.13 1.39
CA ILE A 41 10.38 -5.91 0.25
C ILE A 41 10.45 -7.16 -0.65
N ASP A 42 10.60 -8.34 -0.06
CA ASP A 42 10.69 -9.60 -0.79
C ASP A 42 9.42 -9.84 -1.63
N PHE A 43 8.22 -9.55 -1.10
CA PHE A 43 6.98 -9.64 -1.88
C PHE A 43 6.94 -8.70 -3.09
N ILE A 44 7.58 -7.54 -3.01
CA ILE A 44 7.68 -6.59 -4.12
C ILE A 44 8.71 -7.08 -5.14
N ASP A 45 9.84 -7.60 -4.68
CA ASP A 45 10.92 -8.11 -5.54
C ASP A 45 10.51 -9.39 -6.29
N GLU A 46 9.68 -10.25 -5.68
CA GLU A 46 9.12 -11.45 -6.30
C GLU A 46 8.01 -11.15 -7.32
N LEU A 47 7.37 -9.98 -7.23
CA LEU A 47 6.21 -9.61 -8.05
C LEU A 47 6.45 -9.77 -9.57
N PRO A 48 7.60 -9.35 -10.16
CA PRO A 48 7.90 -9.53 -11.58
C PRO A 48 8.01 -10.99 -12.04
N GLU A 49 8.18 -11.95 -11.13
CA GLU A 49 8.24 -13.37 -11.46
C GLU A 49 6.85 -14.02 -11.37
N ILE A 50 6.05 -13.61 -10.38
CA ILE A 50 4.76 -14.24 -10.09
C ILE A 50 3.55 -13.58 -10.76
N TYR A 51 3.69 -12.37 -11.33
CA TYR A 51 2.54 -11.59 -11.83
C TYR A 51 1.67 -12.29 -12.89
N SER A 52 2.24 -13.24 -13.63
CA SER A 52 1.52 -13.98 -14.67
C SER A 52 0.62 -15.07 -14.09
N ASN A 53 0.89 -15.54 -12.87
CA ASN A 53 0.07 -16.53 -12.18
C ASN A 53 -0.83 -15.84 -11.15
N GLU A 54 -2.12 -15.78 -11.45
CA GLU A 54 -3.08 -15.07 -10.62
C GLU A 54 -3.11 -15.56 -9.17
N SER A 55 -3.12 -16.88 -8.97
CA SER A 55 -3.13 -17.49 -7.63
C SER A 55 -1.89 -17.13 -6.81
N GLN A 56 -0.69 -17.18 -7.40
CA GLN A 56 0.55 -16.81 -6.70
C GLN A 56 0.61 -15.31 -6.41
N SER A 57 0.26 -14.48 -7.40
CA SER A 57 0.25 -13.03 -7.23
C SER A 57 -0.74 -12.56 -6.17
N GLU A 58 -1.93 -13.18 -6.10
CA GLU A 58 -2.95 -12.84 -5.11
C GLU A 58 -2.55 -13.35 -3.71
N ASN A 59 -1.93 -14.53 -3.63
CA ASN A 59 -1.42 -15.03 -2.36
C ASN A 59 -0.29 -14.15 -1.79
N SER A 60 0.63 -13.68 -2.64
CA SER A 60 1.66 -12.72 -2.25
C SER A 60 1.05 -11.40 -1.79
N TYR A 61 0.06 -10.88 -2.52
CA TYR A 61 -0.64 -9.66 -2.16
C TYR A 61 -1.39 -9.78 -0.82
N GLU A 62 -2.11 -10.87 -0.57
CA GLU A 62 -2.84 -11.06 0.68
C GLU A 62 -1.90 -11.21 1.89
N LYS A 63 -0.72 -11.83 1.72
CA LYS A 63 0.31 -11.86 2.76
C LYS A 63 0.89 -10.47 3.03
N PHE A 64 1.23 -9.73 1.97
CA PHE A 64 1.69 -8.35 2.04
C PHE A 64 0.67 -7.46 2.76
N LYS A 65 -0.61 -7.61 2.42
CA LYS A 65 -1.74 -6.95 3.06
C LYS A 65 -1.86 -7.30 4.52
N TYR A 66 -1.87 -8.59 4.85
CA TYR A 66 -1.99 -9.05 6.23
C TYR A 66 -0.94 -8.42 7.15
N ILE A 67 0.32 -8.38 6.71
CA ILE A 67 1.42 -7.77 7.46
C ILE A 67 1.20 -6.27 7.60
N LEU A 68 0.99 -5.53 6.50
CA LEU A 68 0.82 -4.07 6.56
C LEU A 68 -0.39 -3.66 7.40
N THR A 69 -1.49 -4.42 7.36
CA THR A 69 -2.69 -4.09 8.14
C THR A 69 -2.49 -4.24 9.64
N GLN A 70 -1.47 -4.98 10.11
CA GLN A 70 -1.14 -5.02 11.55
C GLN A 70 -0.62 -3.68 12.08
N TYR A 71 -0.13 -2.82 11.18
CA TYR A 71 0.47 -1.53 11.52
C TYR A 71 -0.51 -0.36 11.38
N THR A 72 -1.80 -0.59 11.11
CA THR A 72 -2.80 0.49 10.93
C THR A 72 -3.00 1.34 12.18
N GLU A 73 -2.88 0.74 13.37
CA GLU A 73 -2.99 1.46 14.65
C GLU A 73 -1.74 2.31 14.96
N GLN A 74 -0.59 1.91 14.42
CA GLN A 74 0.70 2.59 14.63
C GLN A 74 1.48 2.74 13.31
N PRO A 75 0.96 3.50 12.33
CA PRO A 75 1.47 3.53 10.97
C PRO A 75 2.83 4.23 10.84
N HIS A 76 3.21 5.03 11.84
CA HIS A 76 4.52 5.69 11.91
C HIS A 76 5.69 4.70 11.99
N LEU A 77 5.46 3.46 12.40
CA LEU A 77 6.48 2.41 12.42
C LEU A 77 7.00 2.04 11.02
N ILE A 78 6.24 2.32 9.98
CA ILE A 78 6.60 2.05 8.58
C ILE A 78 7.56 3.13 8.03
N ASP A 79 7.56 4.35 8.61
CA ASP A 79 8.31 5.50 8.09
C ASP A 79 9.79 5.25 7.79
N PRO A 80 10.55 4.55 8.65
CA PRO A 80 11.98 4.30 8.38
C PRO A 80 12.24 3.51 7.11
N TYR A 81 11.26 2.71 6.66
CA TYR A 81 11.38 1.81 5.51
C TYR A 81 10.53 2.26 4.32
N LEU A 82 9.73 3.31 4.48
CA LEU A 82 8.78 3.78 3.48
C LEU A 82 9.50 4.17 2.17
N CYS A 83 10.61 4.89 2.25
CA CYS A 83 11.39 5.27 1.06
C CYS A 83 11.86 4.06 0.25
N GLU A 84 12.29 2.99 0.93
CA GLU A 84 12.79 1.78 0.29
C GLU A 84 11.65 0.99 -0.38
N ILE A 85 10.54 0.82 0.34
CA ILE A 85 9.32 0.17 -0.17
C ILE A 85 8.80 0.90 -1.42
N LEU A 86 8.66 2.23 -1.34
CA LEU A 86 8.22 3.04 -2.47
C LEU A 86 9.22 2.98 -3.62
N GLY A 87 10.51 3.05 -3.33
CA GLY A 87 11.58 2.95 -4.34
C GLY A 87 11.48 1.66 -5.17
N LYS A 88 11.24 0.51 -4.51
CA LYS A 88 11.07 -0.78 -5.18
C LYS A 88 9.81 -0.83 -6.03
N ILE A 89 8.66 -0.42 -5.49
CA ILE A 89 7.41 -0.39 -6.26
C ILE A 89 7.54 0.55 -7.48
N LEU A 90 8.10 1.74 -7.29
CA LEU A 90 8.28 2.72 -8.35
C LEU A 90 9.28 2.25 -9.41
N SER A 91 10.29 1.46 -9.04
CA SER A 91 11.21 0.87 -10.02
C SER A 91 10.49 -0.03 -11.03
N ILE A 92 9.49 -0.78 -10.59
CA ILE A 92 8.65 -1.64 -11.44
C ILE A 92 7.77 -0.78 -12.35
N VAL A 93 7.14 0.24 -11.78
CA VAL A 93 6.17 1.08 -12.48
C VAL A 93 6.84 2.00 -13.53
N ARG A 94 8.00 2.55 -13.20
CA ARG A 94 8.78 3.46 -14.07
C ARG A 94 9.41 2.74 -15.26
N ASP A 95 9.63 1.43 -15.16
CA ASP A 95 10.18 0.63 -16.26
C ASP A 95 9.16 0.50 -17.39
N THR A 96 9.45 1.12 -18.53
CA THR A 96 8.58 1.11 -19.72
C THR A 96 8.59 -0.23 -20.46
N SER A 97 9.56 -1.11 -20.18
CA SER A 97 9.60 -2.46 -20.74
C SER A 97 8.61 -3.42 -20.08
N LYS A 98 8.14 -3.10 -18.87
CA LYS A 98 7.26 -3.97 -18.08
C LYS A 98 5.81 -3.89 -18.57
N PRO A 99 5.09 -5.02 -18.60
CA PRO A 99 3.71 -5.07 -19.08
C PRO A 99 2.75 -4.33 -18.13
N SER A 100 1.65 -3.79 -18.68
CA SER A 100 0.63 -3.06 -17.89
C SER A 100 0.09 -3.89 -16.73
N LEU A 101 -0.13 -5.19 -16.93
CA LEU A 101 -0.59 -6.10 -15.88
C LEU A 101 0.31 -6.10 -14.64
N LEU A 102 1.63 -6.12 -14.82
CA LEU A 102 2.59 -6.07 -13.71
C LEU A 102 2.53 -4.70 -13.02
N LYS A 103 2.39 -3.61 -13.79
CA LYS A 103 2.25 -2.26 -13.23
C LYS A 103 0.97 -2.12 -12.40
N HIS A 104 -0.16 -2.65 -12.88
CA HIS A 104 -1.41 -2.64 -12.13
C HIS A 104 -1.27 -3.38 -10.79
N LYS A 105 -0.62 -4.55 -10.77
CA LYS A 105 -0.34 -5.26 -9.52
C LYS A 105 0.60 -4.46 -8.62
N ALA A 106 1.64 -3.84 -9.14
CA ALA A 106 2.53 -2.97 -8.37
C ALA A 106 1.77 -1.76 -7.77
N PHE A 107 0.81 -1.18 -8.49
CA PHE A 107 -0.06 -0.13 -7.97
C PHE A 107 -1.00 -0.60 -6.86
N ARG A 108 -1.48 -1.87 -6.88
CA ARG A 108 -2.23 -2.43 -5.74
C ARG A 108 -1.39 -2.44 -4.46
N TYR A 109 -0.10 -2.79 -4.56
CA TYR A 109 0.83 -2.72 -3.43
C TYR A 109 1.03 -1.27 -2.97
N LEU A 110 1.23 -0.33 -3.91
CA LEU A 110 1.36 1.09 -3.60
C LEU A 110 0.11 1.64 -2.89
N PHE A 111 -1.07 1.32 -3.41
CA PHE A 111 -2.33 1.76 -2.85
C PHE A 111 -2.51 1.30 -1.41
N LEU A 112 -2.13 0.07 -1.11
CA LEU A 112 -2.20 -0.46 0.25
C LEU A 112 -1.24 0.26 1.20
N VAL A 113 -0.01 0.56 0.76
CA VAL A 113 0.94 1.38 1.54
C VAL A 113 0.34 2.78 1.80
N VAL A 114 -0.25 3.40 0.78
CA VAL A 114 -0.97 4.69 0.92
C VAL A 114 -2.12 4.58 1.93
N SER A 115 -2.87 3.49 1.88
CA SER A 115 -4.05 3.26 2.73
C SER A 115 -3.68 3.07 4.20
N VAL A 116 -2.62 2.31 4.48
CA VAL A 116 -2.15 2.05 5.85
C VAL A 116 -1.43 3.27 6.42
N ARG A 117 -0.49 3.86 5.67
CA ARG A 117 0.33 4.94 6.21
C ARG A 117 -0.38 6.30 6.22
N GLY A 118 -1.20 6.54 5.20
CA GLY A 118 -1.85 7.81 4.91
C GLY A 118 -1.19 8.56 3.75
N TYR A 119 -2.03 9.05 2.84
CA TYR A 119 -1.60 9.69 1.60
C TYR A 119 -0.62 10.87 1.78
N LYS A 120 -0.76 11.69 2.83
CA LYS A 120 0.10 12.86 3.05
C LYS A 120 1.58 12.50 3.19
N VAL A 121 1.87 11.44 3.93
CA VAL A 121 3.25 11.01 4.20
C VAL A 121 3.81 10.30 2.97
N VAL A 122 3.03 9.42 2.34
CA VAL A 122 3.47 8.76 1.10
C VAL A 122 3.76 9.78 0.00
N LEU A 123 2.89 10.77 -0.18
CA LEU A 123 3.03 11.83 -1.18
C LEU A 123 4.32 12.64 -1.01
N GLN A 124 4.77 12.89 0.22
CA GLN A 124 6.06 13.55 0.49
C GLN A 124 7.28 12.71 0.09
N ASN A 125 7.12 11.39 -0.01
CA ASN A 125 8.19 10.46 -0.37
C ASN A 125 8.13 10.02 -1.84
N LEU A 126 7.11 10.46 -2.60
CA LEU A 126 7.03 10.21 -4.04
C LEU A 126 8.04 11.10 -4.80
N PRO A 127 8.64 10.58 -5.87
CA PRO A 127 9.52 11.37 -6.71
C PRO A 127 8.70 12.45 -7.42
N HIS A 128 9.31 13.62 -7.54
CA HIS A 128 8.65 14.82 -8.03
C HIS A 128 9.42 15.42 -9.21
N GLU A 129 10.11 14.59 -9.99
CA GLU A 129 10.87 15.04 -11.14
C GLU A 129 9.96 15.31 -12.35
N VAL A 130 10.30 16.33 -13.15
CA VAL A 130 9.65 16.60 -14.43
C VAL A 130 9.74 15.41 -15.38
N SER A 131 10.80 14.59 -15.25
CA SER A 131 11.00 13.37 -16.03
C SER A 131 9.89 12.32 -15.81
N ASP A 132 9.22 12.34 -14.65
CA ASP A 132 8.16 11.42 -14.29
C ASP A 132 6.77 11.93 -14.69
N LEU A 133 6.62 13.24 -14.96
CA LEU A 133 5.36 13.83 -15.44
C LEU A 133 4.88 13.15 -16.72
N GLU A 134 5.75 13.07 -17.73
CA GLU A 134 5.39 12.47 -19.02
C GLU A 134 5.02 10.99 -18.88
N LYS A 135 5.71 10.27 -17.99
CA LYS A 135 5.42 8.85 -17.73
C LYS A 135 4.07 8.67 -17.07
N VAL A 136 3.78 9.44 -16.02
CA VAL A 136 2.50 9.40 -15.29
C VAL A 136 1.35 9.80 -16.20
N LEU A 137 1.51 10.85 -17.02
CA LEU A 137 0.50 11.26 -18.00
C LEU A 137 0.23 10.19 -19.04
N LYS A 138 1.28 9.61 -19.63
CA LYS A 138 1.12 8.51 -20.60
C LYS A 138 0.38 7.32 -19.98
N MET A 139 0.74 6.93 -18.76
CA MET A 139 0.09 5.82 -18.07
C MET A 139 -1.37 6.12 -17.73
N LEU A 140 -1.71 7.37 -17.41
CA LEU A 140 -3.10 7.82 -17.20
C LEU A 140 -3.92 7.77 -18.50
N GLU A 141 -3.34 8.20 -19.62
CA GLU A 141 -4.00 8.15 -20.93
C GLU A 141 -4.24 6.73 -21.44
N GLU A 142 -3.42 5.78 -21.02
CA GLU A 142 -3.56 4.35 -21.31
C GLU A 142 -4.63 3.66 -20.42
N GLN A 143 -5.13 4.32 -19.37
CA GLN A 143 -6.16 3.74 -18.52
C GLN A 143 -7.51 3.72 -19.23
N ASN A 144 -8.28 2.65 -18.99
CA ASN A 144 -9.65 2.54 -19.46
C ASN A 144 -10.62 2.98 -18.36
N GLU A 145 -11.41 4.02 -18.61
CA GLU A 145 -12.40 4.54 -17.67
C GLU A 145 -13.46 3.49 -17.29
N SER A 146 -13.81 2.61 -18.23
CA SER A 146 -14.81 1.55 -18.04
C SER A 146 -14.28 0.30 -17.34
N ASP A 147 -12.97 0.20 -17.13
CA ASP A 147 -12.37 -0.89 -16.36
C ASP A 147 -12.43 -0.54 -14.88
N HIS A 148 -13.24 -1.26 -14.11
CA HIS A 148 -13.39 -1.02 -12.68
C HIS A 148 -12.34 -1.74 -11.83
N ASP A 149 -11.60 -2.70 -12.40
CA ASP A 149 -10.66 -3.54 -11.65
C ASP A 149 -9.28 -2.88 -11.46
N SER A 150 -8.99 -1.80 -12.19
CA SER A 150 -7.73 -1.04 -12.13
C SER A 150 -7.85 0.32 -11.42
N TRP A 151 -8.87 0.50 -10.59
CA TRP A 151 -9.10 1.76 -9.87
C TRP A 151 -7.92 2.18 -8.97
N GLU A 152 -7.21 1.23 -8.35
CA GLU A 152 -6.02 1.52 -7.52
C GLU A 152 -4.92 2.18 -8.36
N THR A 153 -4.77 1.76 -9.61
CA THR A 153 -3.80 2.34 -10.55
C THR A 153 -4.13 3.80 -10.83
N ARG A 154 -5.39 4.08 -11.18
CA ARG A 154 -5.86 5.45 -11.44
C ARG A 154 -5.69 6.34 -10.22
N TYR A 155 -6.07 5.85 -9.04
CA TYR A 155 -5.90 6.57 -7.78
C TYR A 155 -4.42 6.92 -7.51
N CYS A 156 -3.53 5.93 -7.59
CA CYS A 156 -2.10 6.15 -7.34
C CYS A 156 -1.46 7.08 -8.37
N LEU A 157 -1.84 6.97 -9.66
CA LEU A 157 -1.35 7.86 -10.71
C LEU A 157 -1.81 9.30 -10.48
N LEU A 158 -3.07 9.53 -10.11
CA LEU A 158 -3.58 10.86 -9.78
C LEU A 158 -2.91 11.44 -8.53
N LEU A 159 -2.68 10.61 -7.52
CA LEU A 159 -1.95 11.01 -6.32
C LEU A 159 -0.52 11.44 -6.68
N TRP A 160 0.17 10.67 -7.51
CA TRP A 160 1.52 11.00 -7.97
C TRP A 160 1.53 12.26 -8.86
N LEU A 161 0.56 12.40 -9.76
CA LEU A 161 0.39 13.60 -10.58
C LEU A 161 0.20 14.84 -9.70
N SER A 162 -0.59 14.72 -8.63
CA SER A 162 -0.89 15.84 -7.74
C SER A 162 0.37 16.44 -7.10
N ILE A 163 1.36 15.62 -6.69
CA ILE A 163 2.62 16.15 -6.16
C ILE A 163 3.50 16.76 -7.23
N ILE A 164 3.53 16.15 -8.42
CA ILE A 164 4.31 16.67 -9.55
C ILE A 164 3.81 18.07 -9.94
N VAL A 165 2.49 18.31 -9.96
CA VAL A 165 1.93 19.62 -10.36
C VAL A 165 1.93 20.67 -9.24
N ILE A 166 2.05 20.27 -7.96
CA ILE A 166 2.11 21.19 -6.81
C ILE A 166 3.47 21.90 -6.73
N ILE A 167 4.54 21.26 -7.20
CA ILE A 167 5.84 21.90 -7.25
C ILE A 167 5.83 22.92 -8.41
N PRO A 168 6.31 24.17 -8.19
CA PRO A 168 6.28 25.21 -9.21
C PRO A 168 7.28 24.88 -10.32
N PHE A 169 6.86 24.04 -11.26
CA PHE A 169 7.56 23.81 -12.51
C PHE A 169 7.04 24.79 -13.56
N ASP A 170 7.96 25.40 -14.32
CA ASP A 170 7.61 26.18 -15.50
C ASP A 170 6.99 25.25 -16.55
N MET A 171 5.67 25.11 -16.56
CA MET A 171 4.92 24.33 -17.57
C MET A 171 5.26 24.78 -19.00
N CYS A 172 5.63 26.05 -19.17
CA CYS A 172 6.08 26.62 -20.45
C CYS A 172 7.38 26.00 -21.00
N LYS A 173 8.25 25.43 -20.15
CA LYS A 173 9.47 24.75 -20.60
C LYS A 173 9.19 23.35 -21.16
N LEU A 174 8.09 22.72 -20.76
CA LEU A 174 7.71 21.39 -21.25
C LEU A 174 7.13 21.44 -22.66
N ASP A 175 6.37 22.49 -22.98
CA ASP A 175 5.80 22.71 -24.31
C ASP A 175 6.88 23.18 -25.34
N GLY A 176 8.13 23.39 -24.91
CA GLY A 176 9.20 24.05 -25.68
C GLY A 176 10.01 23.20 -26.67
N THR A 177 9.60 21.97 -27.01
CA THR A 177 10.27 21.16 -28.05
C THR A 177 9.35 20.31 -28.94
N MET A 178 8.03 20.52 -28.88
CA MET A 178 7.09 19.80 -29.75
C MET A 178 6.51 20.74 -30.80
N HIS A 179 7.20 20.81 -31.94
CA HIS A 179 6.68 21.45 -33.14
C HIS A 179 5.29 20.87 -33.50
N ILE A 180 4.27 21.73 -33.41
CA ILE A 180 3.11 21.85 -34.30
C ILE A 180 2.49 20.50 -34.72
N GLU A 181 1.77 19.84 -33.79
CA GLU A 181 0.55 19.02 -33.99
C GLU A 181 0.17 18.18 -32.76
N CYS A 182 1.05 18.05 -31.76
CA CYS A 182 0.71 17.41 -30.48
C CYS A 182 -0.01 18.37 -29.53
N LYS A 183 -1.11 17.89 -28.94
CA LYS A 183 -1.90 18.60 -27.91
C LYS A 183 -0.99 19.06 -26.77
N THR A 184 -1.16 20.29 -26.32
CA THR A 184 -0.36 20.82 -25.20
C THR A 184 -0.56 19.96 -23.95
N THR A 185 0.43 19.96 -23.05
CA THR A 185 0.36 19.21 -21.79
C THR A 185 -0.95 19.50 -21.04
N LEU A 186 -1.38 20.77 -21.03
CA LEU A 186 -2.66 21.22 -20.47
C LEU A 186 -3.89 20.64 -21.19
N GLN A 187 -3.86 20.51 -22.51
CA GLN A 187 -4.94 19.88 -23.26
C GLN A 187 -5.06 18.38 -22.97
N ARG A 188 -3.96 17.71 -22.63
CA ARG A 188 -3.97 16.31 -22.16
C ARG A 188 -4.60 16.22 -20.78
N PHE A 189 -4.21 17.08 -19.83
CA PHE A 189 -4.83 17.18 -18.51
C PHE A 189 -6.36 17.37 -18.58
N LEU A 190 -6.83 18.25 -19.47
CA LEU A 190 -8.27 18.54 -19.63
C LEU A 190 -9.06 17.41 -20.30
N LYS A 191 -8.39 16.45 -20.93
CA LYS A 191 -9.05 15.34 -21.66
C LYS A 191 -9.23 14.09 -20.79
N ILE A 192 -8.59 14.02 -19.62
CA ILE A 192 -8.85 12.97 -18.64
C ILE A 192 -10.27 13.21 -18.10
N HIS A 193 -11.24 12.39 -18.55
CA HIS A 193 -12.60 12.44 -18.02
C HIS A 193 -12.63 11.71 -16.67
N PHE A 194 -13.27 12.35 -15.67
CA PHE A 194 -13.55 11.76 -14.36
C PHE A 194 -14.83 10.93 -14.38
#